data_AF-A0A1B9AT21-F1
#
_entry.id   AF-A0A1B9AT21-F1
#
_cell.length_a   1.000
_cell.length_b   1.000
_cell.length_c   1.000
_cell.angle_alpha   90.00
_cell.angle_beta   90.00
_cell.angle_gamma   90.00
#
_symmetry.space_group_name_H-M   'P 1'
#
loop_
_entity.id
_entity.type
_entity.pdbx_description
1 polymer ?
#
loop_
_entity_poly.entity_id
_entity_poly.type
_entity_poly.pdbx_seq_one_letter_code
_entity_poly.pdbx_strand_id
1 'polypeptide(L)'
;MEEQNKGIHKYKKYIDSAKTYLNNTKKSNELLDEATTKSNTNKNALEEVWDNLQLLITMFRSWVKGDYKEIPKKSIISIIAAIIYFVSPIDFIPDFIVGLGFADDAAIIGFTIKQITEDLEKFKLWQAKQEQTIDIE
;
A
#
# COMPACT_ATOMS: atom_id res chain seq x y z
N MET A 1 3.09 -7.38 -30.79
CA MET A 1 1.67 -7.29 -30.35
C MET A 1 1.32 -8.25 -29.20
N GLU A 2 2.12 -9.29 -28.94
CA GLU A 2 1.82 -10.31 -27.91
C GLU A 2 2.32 -9.96 -26.48
N GLU A 3 3.34 -9.10 -26.35
CA GLU A 3 3.89 -8.71 -25.06
C GLU A 3 3.05 -7.69 -24.29
N GLN A 4 2.34 -6.79 -24.98
CA GLN A 4 1.49 -5.77 -24.33
C GLN A 4 0.29 -6.37 -23.56
N ASN A 5 -0.11 -7.60 -23.89
CA ASN A 5 -1.22 -8.29 -23.21
C ASN A 5 -0.80 -9.01 -21.91
N LYS A 6 0.49 -9.29 -21.70
CA LYS A 6 0.98 -9.98 -20.48
C LYS A 6 0.91 -9.10 -19.24
N GLY A 7 1.22 -7.81 -19.37
CA GLY A 7 1.16 -6.83 -18.26
C GLY A 7 -0.25 -6.63 -17.72
N ILE A 8 -1.23 -6.52 -18.62
CA ILE A 8 -2.66 -6.37 -18.26
C ILE A 8 -3.18 -7.63 -17.57
N HIS A 9 -2.78 -8.82 -18.03
CA HIS A 9 -3.19 -10.09 -17.43
C HIS A 9 -2.60 -10.29 -16.03
N LYS A 10 -1.34 -9.89 -15.82
CA LYS A 10 -0.70 -9.89 -14.50
C LYS A 10 -1.35 -8.89 -13.55
N TYR A 11 -1.61 -7.66 -13.99
CA TYR A 11 -2.31 -6.65 -13.18
C TYR A 11 -3.69 -7.17 -12.72
N LYS A 12 -4.44 -7.84 -13.60
CA LYS A 12 -5.70 -8.50 -13.25
C LYS A 12 -5.52 -9.59 -12.18
N LYS A 13 -4.46 -10.40 -12.25
CA LYS A 13 -4.11 -11.38 -11.20
C LYS A 13 -3.84 -10.71 -9.85
N TYR A 14 -3.13 -9.57 -9.82
CA TYR A 14 -2.90 -8.82 -8.58
C TYR A 14 -4.17 -8.15 -8.04
N ILE A 15 -5.04 -7.67 -8.92
CA ILE A 15 -6.39 -7.21 -8.54
C ILE A 15 -7.17 -8.38 -7.90
N ASP A 16 -7.06 -9.59 -8.44
CA ASP A 16 -7.74 -10.77 -7.89
C ASP A 16 -7.11 -11.28 -6.59
N SER A 17 -5.79 -11.19 -6.44
CA SER A 17 -5.10 -11.41 -5.16
C SER A 17 -5.47 -10.34 -4.12
N ALA A 18 -5.55 -9.07 -4.50
CA ALA A 18 -5.96 -7.97 -3.62
C ALA A 18 -7.41 -8.14 -3.16
N LYS A 19 -8.32 -8.65 -4.01
CA LYS A 19 -9.68 -9.04 -3.60
C LYS A 19 -9.70 -10.11 -2.51
N THR A 20 -8.67 -10.95 -2.42
CA THR A 20 -8.55 -11.95 -1.34
C THR A 20 -8.33 -11.26 0.00
N TYR A 21 -7.55 -10.17 0.05
CA TYR A 21 -7.37 -9.35 1.25
C TYR A 21 -8.63 -8.54 1.58
N LEU A 22 -9.40 -8.11 0.57
CA LEU A 22 -10.63 -7.34 0.81
C LEU A 22 -11.65 -8.05 1.71
N ASN A 23 -11.68 -9.38 1.68
CA ASN A 23 -12.65 -10.18 2.44
C ASN A 23 -11.98 -11.09 3.49
N ASN A 24 -10.66 -10.96 3.70
CA ASN A 24 -9.91 -11.82 4.62
C ASN A 24 -9.10 -10.97 5.61
N THR A 25 -9.71 -10.71 6.76
CA THR A 25 -9.10 -9.97 7.87
C THR A 25 -7.80 -10.60 8.36
N LYS A 26 -7.72 -11.93 8.42
CA LYS A 26 -6.52 -12.65 8.88
C LYS A 26 -5.31 -12.36 7.97
N LYS A 27 -5.46 -12.58 6.66
CA LYS A 27 -4.39 -12.29 5.68
C LYS A 27 -4.02 -10.81 5.65
N SER A 28 -5.01 -9.93 5.83
CA SER A 28 -4.74 -8.48 5.88
C SER A 28 -3.91 -8.09 7.09
N ASN A 29 -4.16 -8.69 8.26
CA ASN A 29 -3.35 -8.49 9.45
C ASN A 29 -1.94 -9.08 9.29
N GLU A 30 -1.79 -10.28 8.73
CA GLU A 30 -0.47 -10.88 8.43
C GLU A 30 0.37 -9.93 7.55
N LEU A 31 -0.22 -9.40 6.48
CA LEU A 31 0.42 -8.43 5.59
C LEU A 31 0.82 -7.12 6.32
N LEU A 32 -0.05 -6.61 7.20
CA LEU A 32 0.24 -5.42 8.02
C LEU A 32 1.40 -5.65 8.98
N ASP A 33 1.49 -6.83 9.58
CA ASP A 33 2.55 -7.20 10.52
C ASP A 33 3.90 -7.33 9.79
N GLU A 34 3.92 -7.98 8.63
CA GLU A 34 5.09 -8.06 7.76
C GLU A 34 5.55 -6.67 7.30
N ALA A 35 4.62 -5.81 6.87
CA ALA A 35 4.93 -4.46 6.41
C ALA A 35 5.47 -3.57 7.53
N THR A 36 4.87 -3.66 8.72
CA THR A 36 5.34 -2.91 9.89
C THR A 36 6.73 -3.39 10.30
N THR A 37 6.96 -4.70 10.32
CA THR A 37 8.27 -5.28 10.69
C THR A 37 9.35 -4.90 9.68
N LYS A 38 9.08 -5.06 8.38
CA LYS A 38 10.05 -4.79 7.31
C LYS A 38 10.35 -3.30 7.18
N SER A 39 9.34 -2.44 7.32
CA SER A 39 9.55 -0.98 7.32
C SER A 39 10.45 -0.60 8.49
N ASN A 40 10.12 -0.95 9.73
CA ASN A 40 10.92 -0.58 10.90
C ASN A 40 12.37 -1.08 10.82
N THR A 41 12.58 -2.29 10.29
CA THR A 41 13.93 -2.88 10.10
C THR A 41 14.74 -2.10 9.05
N ASN A 42 14.09 -1.54 8.03
CA ASN A 42 14.74 -0.87 6.90
C ASN A 42 14.53 0.66 6.91
N LYS A 43 14.21 1.25 8.07
CA LYS A 43 13.87 2.68 8.17
C LYS A 43 14.90 3.60 7.51
N ASN A 44 16.19 3.35 7.73
CA ASN A 44 17.27 4.17 7.16
C ASN A 44 17.33 4.09 5.62
N ALA A 45 17.01 2.93 5.04
CA ALA A 45 16.97 2.77 3.59
C ALA A 45 15.70 3.37 2.95
N LEU A 46 14.69 3.67 3.77
CA LEU A 46 13.37 4.15 3.35
C LEU A 46 13.12 5.59 3.79
N GLU A 47 14.14 6.32 4.27
CA GLU A 47 13.98 7.63 4.92
C GLU A 47 13.11 8.60 4.10
N GLU A 48 13.31 8.67 2.79
CA GLU A 48 12.58 9.56 1.88
C GLU A 48 11.09 9.18 1.68
N VAL A 49 10.76 7.89 1.81
CA VAL A 49 9.40 7.36 1.58
C VAL A 49 8.73 6.84 2.85
N TRP A 50 9.41 6.99 3.99
CA TRP A 50 9.03 6.41 5.27
C TRP A 50 7.63 6.83 5.69
N ASP A 51 7.39 8.13 5.74
CA ASP A 51 6.11 8.69 6.20
C ASP A 51 4.96 8.30 5.28
N ASN A 52 5.21 8.26 3.98
CA ASN A 52 4.26 7.79 2.99
C ASN A 52 3.91 6.31 3.21
N LEU A 53 4.91 5.46 3.42
CA LEU A 53 4.70 4.04 3.71
C LEU A 53 3.92 3.84 5.02
N GLN A 54 4.25 4.59 6.07
CA GLN A 54 3.52 4.54 7.34
C GLN A 54 2.07 4.99 7.18
N LEU A 55 1.81 6.01 6.37
CA LEU A 55 0.46 6.46 6.05
C LEU A 55 -0.35 5.38 5.32
N LEU A 56 0.25 4.69 4.34
CA LEU A 56 -0.37 3.56 3.65
C LEU A 56 -0.72 2.42 4.62
N ILE A 57 0.24 2.02 5.47
CA ILE A 57 0.05 0.97 6.49
C ILE A 57 -1.07 1.36 7.45
N THR A 58 -1.08 2.61 7.92
CA THR A 58 -2.06 3.10 8.90
C THR A 58 -3.47 3.15 8.30
N MET A 59 -3.61 3.66 7.08
CA MET A 59 -4.90 3.68 6.37
C MET A 59 -5.40 2.26 6.12
N PHE A 60 -4.52 1.33 5.70
CA PHE A 60 -4.91 -0.06 5.51
C PHE A 60 -5.35 -0.70 6.84
N ARG A 61 -4.64 -0.45 7.94
CA ARG A 61 -5.01 -0.93 9.27
C ARG A 61 -6.37 -0.40 9.73
N SER A 62 -6.64 0.90 9.61
CA SER A 62 -7.95 1.49 9.94
C SER A 62 -9.06 0.92 9.08
N TRP A 63 -8.76 0.64 7.81
CA TRP A 63 -9.71 -0.02 6.92
C TRP A 63 -9.99 -1.47 7.34
N VAL A 64 -8.97 -2.26 7.70
CA VAL A 64 -9.15 -3.66 8.16
C VAL A 64 -9.97 -3.71 9.46
N LYS A 65 -9.68 -2.80 10.40
CA LYS A 65 -10.41 -2.69 11.68
C LYS A 65 -11.87 -2.28 11.52
N GLY A 66 -12.18 -1.51 10.48
CA GLY A 66 -13.51 -0.96 10.25
C GLY A 66 -13.68 0.49 10.67
N ASP A 67 -12.67 1.08 11.33
CA ASP A 67 -12.67 2.46 11.82
C ASP A 67 -12.79 3.48 10.67
N TYR A 68 -12.21 3.17 9.50
CA TYR A 68 -12.27 4.02 8.31
C TYR A 68 -12.67 3.23 7.06
N LYS A 69 -13.88 3.45 6.55
CA LYS A 69 -14.39 2.84 5.31
C LYS A 69 -14.67 3.83 4.18
N GLU A 70 -14.46 5.13 4.42
CA GLU A 70 -14.64 6.20 3.43
C GLU A 70 -13.48 6.27 2.43
N ILE A 71 -13.27 5.16 1.71
CA ILE A 71 -12.23 5.03 0.69
C ILE A 71 -12.78 4.32 -0.55
N PRO A 72 -12.49 4.80 -1.77
CA PRO A 72 -12.81 4.07 -2.99
C PRO A 72 -12.16 2.68 -3.00
N LYS A 73 -12.89 1.68 -3.49
CA LYS A 73 -12.37 0.30 -3.62
C LYS A 73 -11.06 0.23 -4.43
N LYS A 74 -10.92 1.09 -5.44
CA LYS A 74 -9.69 1.16 -6.25
C LYS A 74 -8.49 1.60 -5.42
N SER A 75 -8.67 2.61 -4.57
CA SER A 75 -7.60 3.15 -3.74
C SER A 75 -7.14 2.14 -2.70
N ILE A 76 -8.05 1.46 -2.00
CA ILE A 76 -7.65 0.41 -1.05
C ILE A 76 -6.92 -0.77 -1.73
N ILE A 77 -7.31 -1.13 -2.96
CA ILE A 77 -6.61 -2.15 -3.74
C ILE A 77 -5.20 -1.67 -4.10
N SER A 78 -5.02 -0.41 -4.52
CA SER A 78 -3.70 0.17 -4.80
C SER A 78 -2.80 0.18 -3.55
N ILE A 79 -3.36 0.48 -2.37
CA ILE A 79 -2.64 0.44 -1.09
C ILE A 79 -2.17 -0.99 -0.79
N ILE A 80 -3.08 -1.97 -0.85
CA ILE A 80 -2.77 -3.39 -0.61
C ILE A 80 -1.69 -3.87 -1.58
N ALA A 81 -1.79 -3.51 -2.86
CA ALA A 81 -0.80 -3.89 -3.87
C ALA A 81 0.59 -3.31 -3.58
N ALA A 82 0.68 -2.04 -3.20
CA ALA A 82 1.94 -1.40 -2.81
C ALA A 82 2.56 -2.07 -1.58
N ILE A 83 1.74 -2.42 -0.58
CA ILE A 83 2.22 -3.10 0.63
C ILE A 83 2.69 -4.53 0.34
N ILE A 84 1.96 -5.31 -0.47
CA ILE A 84 2.39 -6.66 -0.90
C ILE A 84 3.74 -6.59 -1.61
N TYR A 85 3.88 -5.65 -2.54
CA TYR A 85 5.12 -5.44 -3.26
C TYR A 85 6.26 -5.08 -2.30
N PHE A 86 6.00 -4.20 -1.32
CA PHE A 86 6.97 -3.84 -0.30
C PHE A 86 7.40 -5.05 0.57
N VAL A 87 6.48 -5.93 1.00
CA VAL A 87 6.82 -7.02 1.94
C VAL A 87 7.49 -8.22 1.29
N SER A 88 7.11 -8.60 0.07
CA SER A 88 7.50 -9.89 -0.52
C SER A 88 9.01 -9.99 -0.76
N PRO A 89 9.70 -10.99 -0.18
CA PRO A 89 11.13 -11.22 -0.42
C PRO A 89 11.44 -12.15 -1.62
N ILE A 90 10.44 -12.73 -2.29
CA ILE A 90 10.64 -13.80 -3.30
C ILE A 90 10.09 -13.48 -4.70
N ASP A 91 9.11 -12.60 -4.86
CA ASP A 91 8.53 -12.33 -6.18
C ASP A 91 9.23 -11.19 -6.92
N PHE A 92 10.52 -11.38 -7.17
CA PHE A 92 11.16 -10.82 -8.36
C PHE A 92 10.63 -11.58 -9.60
N ILE A 93 10.54 -10.87 -10.74
CA ILE A 93 10.72 -11.34 -12.14
C ILE A 93 9.44 -11.39 -13.04
N PRO A 94 9.44 -10.93 -14.32
CA PRO A 94 10.59 -10.57 -15.20
C PRO A 94 10.55 -9.19 -15.91
N ASP A 95 11.75 -8.65 -16.12
CA ASP A 95 12.25 -8.03 -17.36
C ASP A 95 11.33 -7.13 -18.21
N PHE A 96 10.98 -5.94 -17.73
CA PHE A 96 10.58 -4.84 -18.64
C PHE A 96 11.05 -3.42 -18.25
N ILE A 97 11.91 -3.27 -17.24
CA ILE A 97 12.73 -2.05 -17.11
C ILE A 97 14.18 -2.48 -17.31
N VAL A 98 14.53 -2.72 -18.58
CA VAL A 98 15.92 -2.72 -19.01
C VAL A 98 16.50 -1.34 -18.67
N GLY A 99 17.24 -1.24 -17.55
CA GLY A 99 18.33 -0.27 -17.47
C GLY A 99 18.34 0.80 -16.38
N LEU A 100 17.61 0.70 -15.26
CA LEU A 100 17.84 1.60 -14.12
C LEU A 100 17.78 0.84 -12.79
N GLY A 101 18.91 0.77 -12.09
CA GLY A 101 19.05 0.05 -10.82
C GLY A 101 18.34 0.74 -9.65
N PHE A 102 17.95 -0.07 -8.66
CA PHE A 102 17.62 0.27 -7.26
C PHE A 102 16.53 1.34 -6.99
N ALA A 103 15.88 1.93 -8.00
CA ALA A 103 14.87 2.99 -7.85
C ALA A 103 13.42 2.48 -7.64
N ASP A 104 13.17 1.18 -7.80
CA ASP A 104 11.82 0.67 -8.09
C ASP A 104 10.84 0.68 -6.90
N ASP A 105 11.31 0.50 -5.66
CA ASP A 105 10.41 0.42 -4.49
C ASP A 105 9.87 1.79 -4.07
N ALA A 106 10.72 2.81 -4.08
CA ALA A 106 10.34 4.20 -3.80
C ALA A 106 9.45 4.77 -4.92
N ALA A 107 9.72 4.41 -6.18
CA ALA A 107 8.93 4.84 -7.32
C ALA A 107 7.49 4.29 -7.26
N ILE A 108 7.30 3.03 -6.88
CA ILE A 108 5.97 2.44 -6.72
C ILE A 108 5.21 3.09 -5.56
N ILE A 109 5.84 3.27 -4.40
CA ILE A 109 5.21 3.96 -3.27
C ILE A 109 4.82 5.39 -3.69
N GLY A 110 5.74 6.15 -4.27
CA GLY A 110 5.49 7.51 -4.75
C GLY A 110 4.38 7.59 -5.79
N PHE A 111 4.34 6.66 -6.74
CA PHE A 111 3.27 6.55 -7.73
C PHE A 111 1.92 6.24 -7.08
N THR A 112 1.87 5.29 -6.15
CA THR A 112 0.65 4.96 -5.40
C THR A 112 0.15 6.18 -4.66
N ILE A 113 1.01 6.86 -3.88
CA ILE A 113 0.66 8.10 -3.16
C ILE A 113 0.07 9.13 -4.12
N LYS A 114 0.72 9.39 -5.25
CA LYS A 114 0.24 10.34 -6.26
C LYS A 114 -1.13 9.96 -6.82
N GLN A 115 -1.40 8.67 -7.01
CA GLN A 115 -2.67 8.16 -7.51
C GLN A 115 -3.81 8.33 -6.48
N ILE A 116 -3.51 8.22 -5.19
CA ILE A 116 -4.54 8.23 -4.13
C ILE A 116 -4.45 9.45 -3.20
N THR A 117 -3.74 10.51 -3.61
CA THR A 117 -3.45 11.67 -2.75
C THR A 117 -4.72 12.28 -2.16
N GLU A 118 -5.77 12.45 -2.95
CA GLU A 118 -7.05 13.00 -2.47
C GLU A 118 -7.70 12.14 -1.38
N ASP A 119 -7.58 10.81 -1.47
CA ASP A 119 -8.14 9.90 -0.47
C ASP A 119 -7.28 9.87 0.80
N LEU A 120 -5.96 10.02 0.66
CA LEU A 120 -5.05 10.16 1.78
C LEU A 120 -5.28 11.45 2.56
N GLU A 121 -5.53 12.56 1.87
CA GLU A 121 -5.86 13.83 2.53
C GLU A 121 -7.18 13.72 3.32
N LYS A 122 -8.22 13.08 2.77
CA LYS A 122 -9.45 12.80 3.52
C LYS A 122 -9.19 11.94 4.76
N PHE A 123 -8.33 10.93 4.65
CA PHE A 123 -7.95 10.09 5.77
C PHE A 123 -7.20 10.86 6.86
N LYS A 124 -6.21 11.70 6.49
CA LYS A 124 -5.50 12.57 7.45
C LYS A 124 -6.46 13.51 8.17
N LEU A 125 -7.40 14.12 7.45
CA LEU A 125 -8.43 14.98 8.04
C LEU A 125 -9.34 14.21 9.02
N TRP A 126 -9.68 12.96 8.69
CA TRP A 126 -10.43 12.10 9.61
C TRP A 126 -9.61 11.76 10.86
N GLN A 127 -8.33 11.41 10.73
CA GLN A 127 -7.45 11.12 11.88
C GLN A 127 -7.34 12.34 12.82
N ALA A 128 -7.08 13.52 12.27
CA ALA A 128 -6.97 14.76 13.04
C ALA A 128 -8.24 15.09 13.83
N LYS A 129 -9.43 14.74 13.30
CA LYS A 129 -10.69 14.89 14.03
C LYS A 129 -10.81 13.93 15.20
N GLN A 130 -10.30 12.70 15.07
CA GLN A 130 -10.32 11.72 16.17
C GLN A 130 -9.39 12.18 17.30
N GLU A 131 -8.20 12.67 16.98
CA GLU A 131 -7.22 13.17 17.97
C GLU A 131 -7.75 14.38 18.74
N GLN A 132 -8.35 15.35 18.05
CA GLN A 132 -8.97 16.51 18.70
C GLN A 132 -10.15 16.15 19.61
N THR A 133 -10.82 15.02 19.40
CA THR A 133 -11.96 14.59 20.25
C THR A 133 -11.49 14.01 21.59
N ILE A 134 -10.24 13.51 21.66
CA ILE A 134 -9.69 12.87 22.86
C ILE A 134 -9.15 13.90 23.86
N ASP A 135 -8.74 15.08 23.39
CA ASP A 135 -8.19 16.15 24.25
C ASP A 135 -9.27 17.00 24.97
N ILE A 136 -10.56 16.69 24.78
CA ILE A 136 -11.71 17.45 25.32
C ILE A 136 -12.54 16.69 26.37
N GLU A 137 -12.12 15.48 26.77
CA GLU A 137 -12.68 14.72 27.91
C GLU A 137 -11.82 14.84 29.16
#